data_AF-A0A0W8FC19-F1
#
_entry.id   AF-A0A0W8FC19-F1
#
_cell.length_a   1.000
_cell.length_b   1.000
_cell.length_c   1.000
_cell.angle_alpha   90.00
_cell.angle_beta   90.00
_cell.angle_gamma   90.00
#
_symmetry.space_group_name_H-M   'P 1'
#
loop_
_entity.id
_entity.type
_entity.pdbx_description
1 polymer ?
#
loop_
_entity_poly.entity_id
_entity_poly.type
_entity_poly.pdbx_seq_one_letter_code
_entity_poly.pdbx_strand_id
1 'polypeptide(L)'
;MAAVPEGMSQQESSQVVNLMIDVSGSATPTEEQSADDRDNIANVYNSMIKDKIPSTMFLTQDVSASSLVLYLTQLGLYGNIEFGMAGNHSDEKLSTMPYKEQRAILESSYSYASAAHVCGKNEKPIRGYKPLSFDQNEDTYKALDDLGIEYNAGFQAGIIYAPGHEDDVWPYPVEGHDFYAVPTSSYTVSDGLMPLQDSYFRDMGLGADEWYDALAAKFNEIKGQDEPLVISLTTSISGNGDYLDALKRFIELAKSENAAFVNTTQLVDMTRAGVDTVSAIPARTSDSATCTECEEKKSAGIDDDMNIGNASASNETITIFVDMYNSTSSS
;
A
#
# COMPACT_ATOMS: atom_id res chain seq x y z
N MET A 1 -45.74 23.17 23.67
CA MET A 1 -44.82 23.18 22.51
C MET A 1 -43.50 23.74 23.02
N ALA A 2 -42.54 22.87 23.30
CA ALA A 2 -41.19 23.28 23.68
C ALA A 2 -40.36 23.34 22.40
N ALA A 3 -39.72 24.49 22.16
CA ALA A 3 -38.85 24.72 21.02
C ALA A 3 -37.57 23.87 21.17
N VAL A 4 -37.20 23.18 20.08
CA VAL A 4 -35.90 22.50 19.94
C VAL A 4 -34.89 23.57 19.49
N PRO A 5 -33.69 23.67 20.10
CA PRO A 5 -32.67 24.60 19.62
C PRO A 5 -32.13 24.13 18.27
N GLU A 6 -32.18 25.02 17.28
CA GLU A 6 -31.39 24.93 16.06
C GLU A 6 -29.90 25.11 16.40
N GLY A 7 -29.04 24.29 15.78
CA GLY A 7 -27.59 24.48 15.84
C GLY A 7 -26.81 23.31 16.43
N MET A 8 -27.00 22.11 15.90
CA MET A 8 -25.89 21.17 15.76
C MET A 8 -25.73 20.97 14.26
N SER A 9 -24.77 21.66 13.65
CA SER A 9 -24.26 21.21 12.37
C SER A 9 -23.81 19.77 12.59
N GLN A 10 -24.52 18.81 12.02
CA GLN A 10 -23.94 17.50 11.73
C GLN A 10 -22.68 17.82 10.95
N GLN A 11 -21.54 17.64 11.60
CA GLN A 11 -20.27 17.64 10.90
C GLN A 11 -20.38 16.42 9.99
N GLU A 12 -20.69 16.64 8.71
CA GLU A 12 -20.76 15.56 7.73
C GLU A 12 -19.48 14.74 7.88
N SER A 13 -19.62 13.44 8.19
CA SER A 13 -18.45 12.58 8.29
C SER A 13 -17.79 12.57 6.92
N SER A 14 -16.50 12.95 6.88
CA SER A 14 -15.72 12.90 5.65
C SER A 14 -15.59 11.46 5.21
N GLN A 15 -15.98 11.14 3.98
CA GLN A 15 -15.83 9.80 3.42
C GLN A 15 -14.37 9.35 3.49
N VAL A 16 -14.13 8.14 3.97
CA VAL A 16 -12.79 7.58 4.14
C VAL A 16 -12.34 6.94 2.82
N VAL A 17 -11.14 7.29 2.35
CA VAL A 17 -10.55 6.72 1.13
C VAL A 17 -9.21 6.08 1.46
N ASN A 18 -9.03 4.82 1.10
CA ASN A 18 -7.78 4.09 1.23
C ASN A 18 -7.25 3.70 -0.14
N LEU A 19 -5.96 3.99 -0.37
CA LEU A 19 -5.26 3.64 -1.61
C LEU A 19 -4.21 2.55 -1.30
N MET A 20 -4.46 1.36 -1.84
CA MET A 20 -3.54 0.22 -1.82
C MET A 20 -2.86 0.11 -3.17
N ILE A 21 -1.53 0.12 -3.19
CA ILE A 21 -0.74 0.19 -4.42
C ILE A 21 0.17 -1.02 -4.48
N ASP A 22 -0.11 -1.93 -5.40
CA ASP A 22 0.75 -3.05 -5.73
C ASP A 22 1.93 -2.54 -6.56
N VAL A 23 3.11 -2.59 -5.96
CA VAL A 23 4.38 -2.26 -6.62
C VAL A 23 4.98 -3.58 -7.09
N SER A 24 4.81 -3.85 -8.38
CA SER A 24 5.38 -5.01 -9.05
C SER A 24 6.48 -4.60 -10.03
N GLY A 25 7.48 -5.45 -10.18
CA GLY A 25 8.56 -5.33 -11.16
C GLY A 25 9.06 -6.73 -11.50
N SER A 26 9.99 -6.82 -12.45
CA SER A 26 10.63 -8.10 -12.81
C SER A 26 11.78 -8.42 -11.86
N ALA A 27 12.00 -9.72 -11.57
CA ALA A 27 13.17 -10.21 -10.83
C ALA A 27 14.51 -9.79 -11.47
N THR A 28 14.54 -9.75 -12.80
CA THR A 28 15.71 -9.37 -13.60
C THR A 28 15.28 -8.39 -14.70
N PRO A 29 14.97 -7.14 -14.34
CA PRO A 29 14.51 -6.16 -15.30
C PRO A 29 15.68 -5.73 -16.21
N THR A 30 15.38 -5.45 -17.48
CA THR A 30 16.32 -4.70 -18.32
C THR A 30 16.46 -3.26 -17.81
N GLU A 31 17.46 -2.52 -18.30
CA GLU A 31 17.59 -1.09 -17.95
C GLU A 31 16.35 -0.28 -18.35
N GLU A 32 15.76 -0.58 -19.51
CA GLU A 32 14.53 0.05 -19.99
C GLU A 32 13.35 -0.29 -19.08
N GLN A 33 13.14 -1.56 -18.74
CA GLN A 33 12.10 -1.98 -17.79
C GLN A 33 12.27 -1.34 -16.41
N SER A 34 13.52 -1.24 -15.93
CA SER A 34 13.81 -0.59 -14.65
C SER A 34 13.49 0.92 -14.68
N ALA A 35 13.73 1.58 -15.81
CA ALA A 35 13.40 2.99 -16.00
C ALA A 35 11.88 3.17 -16.04
N ASP A 36 11.17 2.34 -16.81
CA ASP A 36 9.71 2.37 -16.91
C ASP A 36 9.05 2.10 -15.55
N ASP A 37 9.50 1.09 -14.81
CA ASP A 37 9.00 0.77 -13.47
C ASP A 37 9.22 1.95 -12.50
N ARG A 38 10.40 2.56 -12.54
CA ARG A 38 10.71 3.74 -11.72
C ARG A 38 9.81 4.92 -12.08
N ASP A 39 9.62 5.19 -13.37
CA ASP A 39 8.82 6.33 -13.83
C ASP A 39 7.33 6.11 -13.49
N ASN A 40 6.83 4.87 -13.62
CA ASN A 40 5.49 4.48 -13.18
C ASN A 40 5.29 4.68 -11.68
N ILE A 41 6.24 4.21 -10.84
CA ILE A 41 6.20 4.44 -9.39
C ILE A 41 6.22 5.93 -9.08
N ALA A 42 7.09 6.70 -9.75
CA ALA A 42 7.23 8.13 -9.57
C ALA A 42 5.92 8.87 -9.90
N ASN A 43 5.25 8.50 -10.98
CA ASN A 43 4.01 9.12 -11.42
C ASN A 43 2.85 8.87 -10.45
N VAL A 44 2.68 7.63 -9.97
CA VAL A 44 1.69 7.33 -8.93
C VAL A 44 2.01 8.14 -7.67
N TYR A 45 3.26 8.10 -7.20
CA TYR A 45 3.71 8.86 -6.04
C TYR A 45 3.47 10.37 -6.17
N ASN A 46 3.79 10.95 -7.32
CA ASN A 46 3.66 12.38 -7.58
C ASN A 46 2.19 12.84 -7.59
N SER A 47 1.25 11.95 -7.91
CA SER A 47 -0.19 12.25 -7.79
C SER A 47 -0.64 12.42 -6.34
N MET A 48 0.11 11.87 -5.37
CA MET A 48 -0.24 11.85 -3.95
C MET A 48 0.59 12.81 -3.09
N ILE A 49 1.87 13.01 -3.43
CA ILE A 49 2.84 13.67 -2.54
C ILE A 49 2.55 15.15 -2.28
N LYS A 50 2.08 15.89 -3.30
CA LYS A 50 1.80 17.34 -3.18
C LYS A 50 0.82 17.62 -2.04
N ASP A 51 -0.17 16.75 -1.90
CA ASP A 51 -1.25 16.86 -0.92
C ASP A 51 -1.02 15.97 0.31
N LYS A 52 0.15 15.32 0.40
CA LYS A 52 0.54 14.41 1.50
C LYS A 52 -0.48 13.29 1.76
N ILE A 53 -1.10 12.79 0.68
CA ILE A 53 -2.10 11.74 0.75
C ILE A 53 -1.46 10.48 1.36
N PRO A 54 -1.96 9.98 2.51
CA PRO A 54 -1.50 8.71 3.05
C PRO A 54 -1.87 7.56 2.10
N SER A 55 -0.95 6.62 1.90
CA SER A 55 -1.16 5.46 1.03
C SER A 55 -0.34 4.26 1.49
N THR A 56 -0.69 3.07 1.01
CA THR A 56 0.04 1.83 1.29
C THR A 56 0.62 1.26 0.00
N MET A 57 1.93 1.02 -0.02
CA MET A 57 2.62 0.35 -1.12
C MET A 57 2.97 -1.07 -0.71
N PHE A 58 2.42 -2.06 -1.40
CA PHE A 58 2.74 -3.47 -1.21
C PHE A 58 3.87 -3.87 -2.17
N LEU A 59 4.98 -4.33 -1.61
CA LEU A 59 6.21 -4.60 -2.34
C LEU A 59 6.34 -6.10 -2.59
N THR A 60 6.53 -6.49 -3.85
CA THR A 60 6.99 -7.84 -4.17
C THR A 60 8.47 -7.98 -3.84
N GLN A 61 8.93 -9.21 -3.59
CA GLN A 61 10.35 -9.47 -3.37
C GLN A 61 11.20 -9.04 -4.58
N ASP A 62 10.72 -9.22 -5.81
CA ASP A 62 11.43 -8.75 -7.02
C ASP A 62 11.78 -7.27 -6.96
N VAL A 63 10.83 -6.45 -6.54
CA VAL A 63 11.03 -5.02 -6.41
C VAL A 63 12.02 -4.73 -5.30
N SER A 64 11.81 -5.32 -4.12
CA SER A 64 12.64 -5.09 -2.94
C SER A 64 14.05 -5.67 -3.04
N ALA A 65 14.29 -6.65 -3.91
CA ALA A 65 15.61 -7.21 -4.19
C ALA A 65 16.36 -6.47 -5.32
N SER A 66 15.68 -5.55 -6.03
CA SER A 66 16.25 -4.78 -7.13
C SER A 66 16.78 -3.41 -6.68
N SER A 67 17.36 -2.64 -7.61
CA SER A 67 17.78 -1.25 -7.36
C SER A 67 16.61 -0.31 -7.04
N LEU A 68 15.36 -0.69 -7.34
CA LEU A 68 14.16 0.09 -7.02
C LEU A 68 13.96 0.25 -5.50
N VAL A 69 14.48 -0.66 -4.67
CA VAL A 69 14.36 -0.56 -3.21
C VAL A 69 14.98 0.73 -2.66
N LEU A 70 16.05 1.24 -3.28
CA LEU A 70 16.69 2.49 -2.88
C LEU A 70 15.78 3.69 -3.18
N TYR A 71 15.10 3.66 -4.33
CA TYR A 71 14.15 4.69 -4.70
C TYR A 71 12.93 4.67 -3.78
N LEU A 72 12.36 3.50 -3.50
CA LEU A 72 11.26 3.34 -2.55
C LEU A 72 11.65 3.80 -1.14
N THR A 73 12.85 3.46 -0.69
CA THR A 73 13.39 3.95 0.60
C THR A 73 13.40 5.48 0.64
N GLN A 74 13.80 6.14 -0.45
CA GLN A 74 13.77 7.59 -0.57
C GLN A 74 12.34 8.13 -0.51
N LEU A 75 11.39 7.53 -1.23
CA LEU A 75 9.99 7.94 -1.18
C LEU A 75 9.42 7.79 0.24
N GLY A 76 9.77 6.70 0.93
CA GLY A 76 9.35 6.43 2.29
C GLY A 76 9.89 7.41 3.33
N LEU A 77 10.98 8.14 3.03
CA LEU A 77 11.54 9.21 3.89
C LEU A 77 10.73 10.51 3.80
N TYR A 78 10.26 10.86 2.60
CA TYR A 78 9.64 12.16 2.33
C TYR A 78 8.12 12.11 2.24
N GLY A 79 7.57 10.94 1.90
CA GLY A 79 6.15 10.71 1.71
C GLY A 79 5.46 10.06 2.92
N ASN A 80 4.14 10.20 2.96
CA ASN A 80 3.29 9.52 3.93
C ASN A 80 2.89 8.13 3.42
N ILE A 81 3.90 7.29 3.16
CA ILE A 81 3.72 5.95 2.62
C ILE A 81 3.88 4.91 3.72
N GLU A 82 2.94 3.99 3.83
CA GLU A 82 3.11 2.71 4.51
C GLU A 82 3.70 1.68 3.53
N PHE A 83 4.62 0.84 4.00
CA PHE A 83 5.08 -0.32 3.23
C PHE A 83 4.47 -1.62 3.76
N GLY A 84 3.92 -2.42 2.86
CA GLY A 84 3.47 -3.79 3.08
C GLY A 84 4.21 -4.77 2.17
N MET A 85 3.97 -6.06 2.35
CA MET A 85 4.56 -7.14 1.52
C MET A 85 3.53 -7.78 0.59
N ALA A 86 3.97 -8.24 -0.59
CA ALA A 86 3.11 -8.87 -1.61
C ALA A 86 3.59 -10.25 -2.10
N GLY A 87 4.39 -10.98 -1.32
CA GLY A 87 4.98 -12.25 -1.78
C GLY A 87 6.19 -12.04 -2.69
N ASN A 88 6.41 -12.95 -3.64
CA ASN A 88 7.66 -12.99 -4.41
C ASN A 88 7.59 -12.31 -5.79
N HIS A 89 6.75 -12.84 -6.69
CA HIS A 89 6.65 -12.47 -8.11
C HIS A 89 5.19 -12.32 -8.53
N SER A 90 4.88 -11.43 -9.50
CA SER A 90 3.50 -11.03 -9.88
C SER A 90 2.55 -12.16 -10.32
N ASP A 91 3.06 -13.32 -10.75
CA ASP A 91 2.30 -14.49 -11.20
C ASP A 91 2.23 -15.63 -10.16
N GLU A 92 2.72 -15.39 -8.95
CA GLU A 92 2.75 -16.38 -7.87
C GLU A 92 1.35 -16.84 -7.46
N LYS A 93 1.22 -18.15 -7.21
CA LYS A 93 0.00 -18.82 -6.72
C LYS A 93 0.27 -19.58 -5.43
N LEU A 94 0.41 -18.85 -4.33
CA LEU A 94 0.70 -19.41 -3.01
C LEU A 94 -0.28 -20.51 -2.61
N SER A 95 -1.57 -20.36 -2.94
CA SER A 95 -2.63 -21.31 -2.56
C SER A 95 -2.40 -22.73 -3.08
N THR A 96 -1.58 -22.88 -4.12
CA THR A 96 -1.23 -24.16 -4.74
C THR A 96 0.00 -24.82 -4.14
N MET A 97 0.76 -24.09 -3.31
CA MET A 97 2.00 -24.54 -2.71
C MET A 97 1.78 -25.12 -1.30
N PRO A 98 2.60 -26.08 -0.85
CA PRO A 98 2.58 -26.55 0.53
C PRO A 98 2.91 -25.43 1.53
N TYR A 99 2.32 -25.47 2.74
CA TYR A 99 2.62 -24.55 3.85
C TYR A 99 4.09 -24.13 3.99
N LYS A 100 5.01 -25.10 3.97
CA LYS A 100 6.44 -24.83 4.18
C LYS A 100 7.02 -23.91 3.10
N GLU A 101 6.58 -24.05 1.86
CA GLU A 101 7.02 -23.21 0.74
C GLU A 101 6.41 -21.82 0.83
N GLN A 102 5.10 -21.74 1.09
CA GLN A 102 4.43 -20.46 1.32
C GLN A 102 5.09 -19.66 2.44
N ARG A 103 5.34 -20.30 3.59
CA ARG A 103 5.99 -19.67 4.76
C ARG A 103 7.38 -19.16 4.43
N ALA A 104 8.20 -19.92 3.69
CA ALA A 104 9.54 -19.49 3.31
C ALA A 104 9.51 -18.27 2.36
N ILE A 105 8.56 -18.24 1.42
CA ILE A 105 8.34 -17.09 0.54
C ILE A 105 7.92 -15.87 1.33
N LEU A 106 6.96 -16.01 2.23
CA LEU A 106 6.44 -14.90 3.05
C LEU A 106 7.50 -14.38 4.03
N GLU A 107 8.28 -15.26 4.68
CA GLU A 107 9.43 -14.88 5.52
C GLU A 107 10.47 -14.06 4.73
N SER A 108 10.77 -14.50 3.51
CA SER A 108 11.68 -13.78 2.61
C SER A 108 11.11 -12.42 2.20
N SER A 109 9.87 -12.39 1.73
CA SER A 109 9.17 -11.17 1.32
C SER A 109 9.09 -10.15 2.46
N TYR A 110 8.80 -10.60 3.70
CA TYR A 110 8.84 -9.76 4.90
C TYR A 110 10.21 -9.13 5.12
N SER A 111 11.28 -9.94 5.05
CA SER A 111 12.66 -9.46 5.24
C SER A 111 13.04 -8.40 4.21
N TYR A 112 12.73 -8.66 2.93
CA TYR A 112 13.02 -7.73 1.83
C TYR A 112 12.20 -6.44 1.90
N ALA A 113 10.90 -6.52 2.20
CA ALA A 113 10.07 -5.33 2.40
C ALA A 113 10.56 -4.51 3.60
N SER A 114 10.94 -5.18 4.68
CA SER A 114 11.50 -4.54 5.88
C SER A 114 12.81 -3.79 5.60
N ALA A 115 13.56 -4.15 4.56
CA ALA A 115 14.81 -3.48 4.20
C ALA A 115 14.62 -2.09 3.57
N ALA A 116 13.40 -1.69 3.20
CA ALA A 116 13.10 -0.42 2.53
C ALA A 116 13.06 0.78 3.50
N HIS A 117 14.11 0.98 4.29
CA HIS A 117 14.22 2.07 5.25
C HIS A 117 15.66 2.56 5.44
N VAL A 118 15.78 3.74 6.04
CA VAL A 118 17.02 4.28 6.62
C VAL A 118 16.92 4.16 8.13
N CYS A 119 17.88 3.45 8.73
CA CYS A 119 17.91 3.20 10.16
C CYS A 119 17.91 4.51 10.97
N GLY A 120 17.11 4.55 12.04
CA GLY A 120 16.90 5.72 12.88
C GLY A 120 16.18 6.90 12.20
N LYS A 121 15.62 6.71 11.00
CA LYS A 121 14.89 7.76 10.26
C LYS A 121 13.45 7.37 9.94
N ASN A 122 13.27 6.26 9.24
CA ASN A 122 11.97 5.81 8.74
C ASN A 122 11.82 4.30 8.86
N GLU A 123 12.23 3.73 9.99
CA GLU A 123 11.93 2.35 10.36
C GLU A 123 10.41 2.18 10.47
N LYS A 124 9.81 1.62 9.43
CA LYS A 124 8.39 1.33 9.33
C LYS A 124 8.22 -0.18 9.44
N PRO A 125 7.58 -0.69 10.50
CA PRO A 125 7.32 -2.13 10.59
C PRO A 125 6.38 -2.55 9.45
N ILE A 126 6.65 -3.71 8.86
CA ILE A 126 5.77 -4.32 7.86
C ILE A 126 4.59 -4.93 8.61
N ARG A 127 3.43 -4.27 8.54
CA ARG A 127 2.20 -4.69 9.23
C ARG A 127 1.19 -5.37 8.31
N GLY A 128 1.37 -5.22 7.01
CA GLY A 128 0.39 -5.60 6.00
C GLY A 128 0.91 -6.60 4.99
N TYR A 129 0.03 -7.51 4.61
CA TYR A 129 0.23 -8.38 3.46
C TYR A 129 -0.88 -8.18 2.43
N LYS A 130 -0.53 -8.22 1.14
CA LYS A 130 -1.49 -8.28 0.04
C LYS A 130 -1.12 -9.40 -0.94
N PRO A 131 -1.91 -10.47 -1.05
CA PRO A 131 -1.66 -11.53 -2.01
C PRO A 131 -1.86 -11.05 -3.44
N LEU A 132 -0.95 -11.50 -4.31
CA LEU A 132 -1.04 -11.25 -5.74
C LEU A 132 -2.22 -12.02 -6.34
N SER A 133 -2.98 -11.35 -7.22
CA SER A 133 -4.24 -11.89 -7.76
C SER A 133 -5.25 -12.36 -6.70
N PHE A 134 -5.13 -11.92 -5.44
CA PHE A 134 -5.91 -12.41 -4.31
C PHE A 134 -5.77 -13.93 -4.05
N ASP A 135 -4.70 -14.56 -4.54
CA ASP A 135 -4.46 -15.99 -4.35
C ASP A 135 -3.85 -16.30 -2.98
N GLN A 136 -4.64 -16.94 -2.13
CA GLN A 136 -4.28 -17.26 -0.75
C GLN A 136 -5.17 -18.40 -0.24
N ASN A 137 -4.74 -19.07 0.83
CA ASN A 137 -5.51 -20.08 1.53
C ASN A 137 -5.20 -20.09 3.04
N GLU A 138 -5.77 -21.05 3.77
CA GLU A 138 -5.54 -21.24 5.20
C GLU A 138 -4.06 -21.38 5.59
N ASP A 139 -3.26 -22.06 4.76
CA ASP A 139 -1.82 -22.18 4.97
C ASP A 139 -1.12 -20.82 4.86
N THR A 140 -1.61 -19.94 3.96
CA THR A 140 -1.16 -18.54 3.87
C THR A 140 -1.49 -17.81 5.16
N TYR A 141 -2.73 -17.90 5.64
CA TYR A 141 -3.19 -17.20 6.86
C TYR A 141 -2.36 -17.57 8.08
N LYS A 142 -2.12 -18.87 8.27
CA LYS A 142 -1.26 -19.35 9.35
C LYS A 142 0.17 -18.82 9.25
N ALA A 143 0.72 -18.72 8.04
CA ALA A 143 2.06 -18.15 7.86
C ALA A 143 2.08 -16.64 8.16
N LEU A 144 0.98 -15.90 7.93
CA LEU A 144 0.85 -14.50 8.32
C LEU A 144 0.79 -14.33 9.84
N ASP A 145 0.07 -15.21 10.55
CA ASP A 145 0.02 -15.23 12.02
C ASP A 145 1.42 -15.48 12.61
N ASP A 146 2.13 -16.50 12.09
CA ASP A 146 3.51 -16.82 12.48
C ASP A 146 4.48 -15.63 12.31
N LEU A 147 4.20 -14.75 11.34
CA LEU A 147 4.99 -13.55 11.03
C LEU A 147 4.55 -12.31 11.82
N GLY A 148 3.43 -12.36 12.53
CA GLY A 148 2.86 -11.22 13.26
C GLY A 148 2.33 -10.12 12.34
N ILE A 149 1.85 -10.48 11.14
CA ILE A 149 1.19 -9.54 10.23
C ILE A 149 -0.16 -9.12 10.83
N GLU A 150 -0.43 -7.81 10.87
CA GLU A 150 -1.63 -7.28 11.52
C GLU A 150 -2.84 -7.24 10.61
N TYR A 151 -2.64 -7.19 9.29
CA TYR A 151 -3.74 -7.19 8.34
C TYR A 151 -3.39 -7.84 7.00
N ASN A 152 -4.44 -8.38 6.38
CA ASN A 152 -4.41 -9.03 5.08
C ASN A 152 -5.37 -8.33 4.11
N ALA A 153 -4.82 -7.70 3.07
CA ALA A 153 -5.54 -6.98 2.01
C ALA A 153 -5.89 -7.87 0.79
N GLY A 154 -6.06 -9.17 1.03
CA GLY A 154 -6.42 -10.19 0.05
C GLY A 154 -7.92 -10.45 -0.09
N PHE A 155 -8.77 -9.64 0.53
CA PHE A 155 -10.22 -9.80 0.51
C PHE A 155 -10.88 -8.74 -0.39
N GLN A 156 -12.12 -8.98 -0.78
CA GLN A 156 -12.93 -8.14 -1.66
C GLN A 156 -14.36 -8.12 -1.15
N ALA A 157 -14.90 -6.93 -0.90
CA ALA A 157 -16.26 -6.75 -0.39
C ALA A 157 -17.26 -7.51 -1.29
N GLY A 158 -18.08 -8.40 -0.70
CA GLY A 158 -19.07 -9.21 -1.41
C GLY A 158 -18.55 -10.24 -2.42
N ILE A 159 -17.23 -10.39 -2.62
CA ILE A 159 -16.64 -11.32 -3.61
C ILE A 159 -15.72 -12.35 -2.95
N ILE A 160 -14.76 -11.90 -2.13
CA ILE A 160 -13.79 -12.74 -1.43
C ILE A 160 -13.80 -12.32 0.04
N TYR A 161 -14.40 -13.12 0.90
CA TYR A 161 -14.60 -12.83 2.32
C TYR A 161 -14.34 -14.06 3.18
N ALA A 162 -14.03 -13.84 4.46
CA ALA A 162 -14.06 -14.90 5.45
C ALA A 162 -15.51 -15.30 5.75
N PRO A 163 -15.80 -16.55 6.16
CA PRO A 163 -17.16 -16.98 6.49
C PRO A 163 -17.83 -16.07 7.53
N GLY A 164 -19.05 -15.60 7.26
CA GLY A 164 -19.79 -14.69 8.15
C GLY A 164 -19.52 -13.19 7.94
N HIS A 165 -18.69 -12.85 6.96
CA HIS A 165 -18.31 -11.48 6.60
C HIS A 165 -18.73 -11.12 5.16
N GLU A 166 -19.82 -11.73 4.66
CA GLU A 166 -20.34 -11.56 3.30
C GLU A 166 -20.64 -10.08 2.97
N ASP A 167 -21.16 -9.34 3.95
CA ASP A 167 -21.64 -7.97 3.83
C ASP A 167 -20.67 -6.93 4.43
N ASP A 168 -19.51 -7.37 4.95
CA ASP A 168 -18.56 -6.48 5.62
C ASP A 168 -17.74 -5.68 4.61
N VAL A 169 -17.76 -4.35 4.80
CA VAL A 169 -17.06 -3.36 3.96
C VAL A 169 -15.92 -2.64 4.68
N TRP A 170 -15.94 -2.67 6.02
CA TRP A 170 -14.81 -2.24 6.85
C TRP A 170 -13.83 -3.39 7.03
N PRO A 171 -12.57 -3.12 7.43
CA PRO A 171 -11.73 -4.18 7.98
C PRO A 171 -12.43 -4.94 9.10
N TYR A 172 -12.13 -6.23 9.24
CA TYR A 172 -12.71 -7.07 10.28
C TYR A 172 -11.71 -8.12 10.77
N PRO A 173 -11.76 -8.52 12.06
CA PRO A 173 -10.92 -9.61 12.55
C PRO A 173 -11.35 -10.92 11.90
N VAL A 174 -10.38 -11.72 11.44
CA VAL A 174 -10.69 -13.05 10.87
C VAL A 174 -10.72 -14.08 11.99
N GLU A 175 -11.83 -14.84 12.09
CA GLU A 175 -11.95 -15.88 13.13
C GLU A 175 -10.83 -16.91 13.01
N GLY A 176 -10.12 -17.15 14.12
CA GLY A 176 -9.02 -18.11 14.19
C GLY A 176 -7.64 -17.56 13.84
N HIS A 177 -7.53 -16.28 13.46
CA HIS A 177 -6.29 -15.62 13.06
C HIS A 177 -6.05 -14.31 13.82
N ASP A 178 -4.80 -13.85 13.84
CA ASP A 178 -4.36 -12.66 14.58
C ASP A 178 -4.38 -11.37 13.74
N PHE A 179 -4.87 -11.45 12.50
CA PHE A 179 -4.94 -10.33 11.56
C PHE A 179 -6.37 -9.87 11.25
N TYR A 180 -6.47 -8.64 10.76
CA TYR A 180 -7.69 -8.10 10.16
C TYR A 180 -7.72 -8.34 8.65
N ALA A 181 -8.82 -8.83 8.11
CA ALA A 181 -9.08 -8.75 6.68
C ALA A 181 -9.35 -7.30 6.30
N VAL A 182 -8.80 -6.84 5.18
CA VAL A 182 -9.10 -5.52 4.59
C VAL A 182 -9.70 -5.77 3.21
N PRO A 183 -11.03 -5.61 3.05
CA PRO A 183 -11.68 -5.82 1.77
C PRO A 183 -11.44 -4.65 0.82
N THR A 184 -10.96 -4.93 -0.39
CA THR A 184 -11.07 -3.96 -1.50
C THR A 184 -12.55 -3.73 -1.79
N SER A 185 -12.97 -2.46 -1.93
CA SER A 185 -14.36 -2.12 -2.26
C SER A 185 -14.73 -2.69 -3.62
N SER A 186 -16.02 -2.92 -3.83
CA SER A 186 -16.54 -3.43 -5.09
C SER A 186 -17.62 -2.52 -5.66
N TYR A 187 -17.81 -2.58 -6.97
CA TYR A 187 -18.85 -1.85 -7.69
C TYR A 187 -19.57 -2.76 -8.68
N THR A 188 -20.88 -2.54 -8.85
CA THR A 188 -21.69 -3.36 -9.76
C THR A 188 -21.65 -2.80 -11.17
N VAL A 189 -21.19 -3.62 -12.13
CA VAL A 189 -21.20 -3.30 -13.57
C VAL A 189 -21.96 -4.40 -14.30
N SER A 190 -23.05 -4.03 -15.00
CA SER A 190 -23.86 -4.97 -15.80
C SER A 190 -24.23 -6.27 -15.07
N ASP A 191 -24.77 -6.13 -13.85
CA ASP A 191 -25.20 -7.22 -12.94
C ASP A 191 -24.07 -8.07 -12.30
N GLY A 192 -22.80 -7.76 -12.55
CA GLY A 192 -21.65 -8.40 -11.91
C GLY A 192 -20.96 -7.48 -10.91
N LEU A 193 -20.60 -8.03 -9.74
CA LEU A 193 -19.81 -7.31 -8.74
C LEU A 193 -18.32 -7.37 -9.14
N MET A 194 -17.69 -6.21 -9.31
CA MET A 194 -16.29 -6.08 -9.69
C MET A 194 -15.49 -5.42 -8.57
N PRO A 195 -14.31 -5.94 -8.19
CA PRO A 195 -13.46 -5.24 -7.24
C PRO A 195 -12.97 -3.94 -7.86
N LEU A 196 -12.85 -2.89 -7.05
CA LEU A 196 -12.25 -1.63 -7.45
C LEU A 196 -10.72 -1.78 -7.49
N GLN A 197 -10.27 -2.50 -8.53
CA GLN A 197 -8.89 -2.73 -8.87
C GLN A 197 -8.64 -2.43 -10.34
N ASP A 198 -7.63 -1.60 -10.62
CA ASP A 198 -7.31 -1.17 -11.98
C ASP A 198 -6.97 -2.33 -12.94
N SER A 199 -6.21 -3.32 -12.48
CA SER A 199 -5.88 -4.52 -13.25
C SER A 199 -7.10 -5.35 -13.61
N TYR A 200 -8.09 -5.47 -12.73
CA TYR A 200 -9.32 -6.17 -13.02
C TYR A 200 -10.12 -5.48 -14.14
N PHE A 201 -10.23 -4.14 -14.09
CA PHE A 201 -10.91 -3.37 -15.14
C PHE A 201 -10.21 -3.51 -16.49
N ARG A 202 -8.88 -3.38 -16.51
CA ARG A 202 -8.08 -3.57 -17.73
C ARG A 202 -8.23 -4.98 -18.30
N ASP A 203 -8.16 -6.01 -17.46
CA ASP A 203 -8.22 -7.41 -17.88
C ASP A 203 -9.63 -7.79 -18.41
N MET A 204 -10.67 -7.07 -17.96
CA MET A 204 -12.03 -7.14 -18.51
C MET A 204 -12.23 -6.31 -19.79
N GLY A 205 -11.18 -5.65 -20.28
CA GLY A 205 -11.23 -4.83 -21.49
C GLY A 205 -11.92 -3.47 -21.31
N LEU A 206 -12.07 -3.00 -20.06
CA LEU A 206 -12.60 -1.68 -19.77
C LEU A 206 -11.49 -0.63 -19.85
N GLY A 207 -11.84 0.56 -20.33
CA GLY A 207 -10.93 1.69 -20.45
C GLY A 207 -10.80 2.48 -19.14
N ALA A 208 -9.92 3.48 -19.18
CA ALA A 208 -9.66 4.35 -18.04
C ALA A 208 -10.87 5.22 -17.66
N ASP A 209 -11.71 5.60 -18.62
CA ASP A 209 -12.92 6.37 -18.34
C ASP A 209 -13.97 5.50 -17.62
N GLU A 210 -14.17 4.25 -18.03
CA GLU A 210 -15.06 3.33 -17.31
C GLU A 210 -14.54 3.03 -15.90
N TRP A 211 -13.22 2.96 -15.74
CA TRP A 211 -12.59 2.84 -14.42
C TRP A 211 -12.85 4.07 -13.54
N TYR A 212 -12.63 5.27 -14.07
CA TYR A 212 -12.95 6.52 -13.37
C TYR A 212 -14.44 6.60 -12.99
N ASP A 213 -15.33 6.25 -13.92
CA ASP A 213 -16.77 6.29 -13.68
C ASP A 213 -17.18 5.33 -12.56
N ALA A 214 -16.58 4.13 -12.49
CA ALA A 214 -16.81 3.19 -11.38
C ALA A 214 -16.31 3.74 -10.04
N LEU A 215 -15.10 4.34 -10.00
CA LEU A 215 -14.56 4.98 -8.81
C LEU A 215 -15.46 6.12 -8.32
N ALA A 216 -15.83 7.03 -9.22
CA ALA A 216 -16.67 8.18 -8.90
C ALA A 216 -18.08 7.76 -8.51
N ALA A 217 -18.66 6.75 -9.18
CA ALA A 217 -19.98 6.23 -8.85
C ALA A 217 -19.99 5.60 -7.47
N LYS A 218 -19.05 4.70 -7.14
CA LYS A 218 -18.98 4.09 -5.81
C LYS A 218 -18.69 5.14 -4.73
N PHE A 219 -17.81 6.11 -4.98
CA PHE A 219 -17.58 7.22 -4.06
C PHE A 219 -18.86 8.02 -3.80
N ASN A 220 -19.67 8.32 -4.81
CA ASN A 220 -20.94 9.01 -4.61
C ASN A 220 -22.00 8.13 -3.93
N GLU A 221 -22.02 6.82 -4.22
CA GLU A 221 -22.94 5.85 -3.64
C GLU A 221 -22.80 5.78 -2.12
N ILE A 222 -21.57 5.68 -1.61
CA ILE A 222 -21.30 5.52 -0.18
C ILE A 222 -21.39 6.84 0.61
N LYS A 223 -21.78 7.95 -0.04
CA LYS A 223 -21.88 9.25 0.62
C LYS A 223 -22.98 9.22 1.69
N GLY A 224 -22.59 9.51 2.94
CA GLY A 224 -23.49 9.41 4.10
C GLY A 224 -23.75 7.98 4.58
N GLN A 225 -23.03 6.99 4.02
CA GLN A 225 -23.01 5.62 4.51
C GLN A 225 -21.76 5.39 5.36
N ASP A 226 -21.84 4.46 6.30
CA ASP A 226 -20.70 4.02 7.12
C ASP A 226 -19.88 2.97 6.35
N GLU A 227 -19.24 3.40 5.26
CA GLU A 227 -18.45 2.54 4.38
C GLU A 227 -17.19 3.28 3.90
N PRO A 228 -15.99 2.66 4.00
CA PRO A 228 -14.78 3.21 3.42
C PRO A 228 -14.70 2.85 1.92
N LEU A 229 -14.08 3.73 1.14
CA LEU A 229 -13.70 3.43 -0.23
C LEU A 229 -12.25 2.92 -0.27
N VAL A 230 -12.08 1.62 -0.48
CA VAL A 230 -10.78 0.94 -0.56
C VAL A 230 -10.49 0.61 -2.03
N ILE A 231 -9.44 1.22 -2.59
CA ILE A 231 -9.07 1.10 -4.00
C ILE A 231 -7.73 0.38 -4.11
N SER A 232 -7.64 -0.58 -5.02
CA SER A 232 -6.41 -1.30 -5.34
C SER A 232 -5.85 -0.82 -6.69
N LEU A 233 -4.57 -0.44 -6.71
CA LEU A 233 -3.89 0.11 -7.88
C LEU A 233 -2.64 -0.72 -8.17
N THR A 234 -2.23 -0.76 -9.43
CA THR A 234 -0.98 -1.38 -9.88
C THR A 234 -0.13 -0.32 -10.55
N THR A 235 1.14 -0.18 -10.16
CA THR A 235 2.01 0.86 -10.72
C THR A 235 2.15 0.75 -12.25
N SER A 236 2.20 -0.46 -12.79
CA SER A 236 2.30 -0.70 -14.25
C SER A 236 1.05 -0.32 -15.05
N ILE A 237 -0.08 -0.03 -14.37
CA ILE A 237 -1.35 0.37 -15.01
C ILE A 237 -1.65 1.83 -14.70
N SER A 238 -1.79 2.17 -13.43
CA SER A 238 -2.14 3.52 -12.99
C SER A 238 -0.94 4.47 -12.91
N GLY A 239 0.27 4.02 -13.27
CA GLY A 239 1.49 4.85 -13.31
C GLY A 239 1.74 5.57 -14.63
N ASN A 240 0.95 5.32 -15.68
CA ASN A 240 1.07 6.04 -16.94
C ASN A 240 -0.28 6.13 -17.70
N GLY A 241 -0.27 6.90 -18.79
CA GLY A 241 -1.38 6.97 -19.75
C GLY A 241 -2.71 7.39 -19.15
N ASP A 242 -3.79 6.92 -19.77
CA ASP A 242 -5.15 7.34 -19.44
C ASP A 242 -5.59 6.86 -18.04
N TYR A 243 -5.08 5.72 -17.56
CA TYR A 243 -5.37 5.21 -16.21
C TYR A 243 -4.77 6.11 -15.11
N LEU A 244 -3.56 6.65 -15.32
CA LEU A 244 -2.99 7.66 -14.43
C LEU A 244 -3.83 8.94 -14.40
N ASP A 245 -4.35 9.37 -15.54
CA ASP A 245 -5.19 10.57 -15.61
C ASP A 245 -6.56 10.35 -14.97
N ALA A 246 -7.14 9.16 -15.10
CA ALA A 246 -8.31 8.73 -14.34
C ALA A 246 -8.07 8.77 -12.83
N LEU A 247 -6.93 8.23 -12.35
CA LEU A 247 -6.55 8.29 -10.94
C LEU A 247 -6.45 9.73 -10.44
N LYS A 248 -5.76 10.62 -11.17
CA LYS A 248 -5.64 12.05 -10.81
C LYS A 248 -7.00 12.72 -10.72
N ARG A 249 -7.88 12.48 -11.71
CA ARG A 249 -9.25 13.01 -11.71
C ARG A 249 -10.04 12.55 -10.49
N PHE A 250 -9.92 11.28 -10.12
CA PHE A 250 -10.58 10.74 -8.94
C PHE A 250 -10.04 11.36 -7.64
N ILE A 251 -8.72 11.49 -7.50
CA ILE A 251 -8.11 12.15 -6.34
C ILE A 251 -8.63 13.59 -6.19
N GLU A 252 -8.70 14.35 -7.29
CA GLU A 252 -9.25 15.71 -7.27
C GLU A 252 -10.74 15.75 -6.89
N LEU A 253 -11.55 14.80 -7.38
CA LEU A 253 -12.95 14.65 -6.97
C LEU A 253 -13.06 14.41 -5.46
N ALA A 254 -12.39 13.38 -4.94
CA ALA A 254 -12.44 13.01 -3.53
C ALA A 254 -11.96 14.18 -2.63
N LYS A 255 -10.92 14.90 -3.04
CA LYS A 255 -10.46 16.12 -2.35
C LYS A 255 -11.49 17.24 -2.37
N SER A 256 -12.16 17.47 -3.50
CA SER A 256 -13.18 18.51 -3.62
C SER A 256 -14.38 18.28 -2.70
N GLU A 257 -14.63 17.02 -2.35
CA GLU A 257 -15.67 16.56 -1.41
C GLU A 257 -15.14 16.37 0.03
N ASN A 258 -13.92 16.84 0.33
CA ASN A 258 -13.26 16.75 1.63
C ASN A 258 -13.11 15.30 2.16
N ALA A 259 -12.85 14.33 1.28
CA ALA A 259 -12.56 12.95 1.69
C ALA A 259 -11.33 12.88 2.61
N ALA A 260 -11.39 11.97 3.60
CA ALA A 260 -10.29 11.65 4.47
C ALA A 260 -9.47 10.49 3.89
N PHE A 261 -8.28 10.79 3.38
CA PHE A 261 -7.38 9.75 2.92
C PHE A 261 -6.63 9.11 4.08
N VAL A 262 -6.50 7.78 4.06
CA VAL A 262 -5.81 6.96 5.07
C VAL A 262 -4.93 5.90 4.43
N ASN A 263 -3.83 5.53 5.09
CA ASN A 263 -3.14 4.28 4.80
C ASN A 263 -3.87 3.10 5.43
N THR A 264 -3.46 1.88 5.12
CA THR A 264 -4.22 0.68 5.46
C THR A 264 -4.11 0.36 6.94
N THR A 265 -2.95 0.60 7.56
CA THR A 265 -2.79 0.54 9.02
C THR A 265 -3.77 1.47 9.74
N GLN A 266 -3.91 2.72 9.28
CA GLN A 266 -4.85 3.68 9.84
C GLN A 266 -6.30 3.21 9.71
N LEU A 267 -6.68 2.63 8.56
CA LEU A 267 -8.02 2.08 8.35
C LEU A 267 -8.34 0.93 9.32
N VAL A 268 -7.36 0.04 9.56
CA VAL A 268 -7.48 -1.05 10.56
C VAL A 268 -7.57 -0.48 11.97
N ASP A 269 -6.80 0.56 12.30
CA ASP A 269 -6.86 1.21 13.61
C ASP A 269 -8.20 1.89 13.88
N MET A 270 -8.78 2.52 12.87
CA MET A 270 -10.11 3.11 12.93
C MET A 270 -11.16 2.05 13.31
N THR A 271 -11.12 0.91 12.63
CA THR A 271 -11.96 -0.25 12.93
C THR A 271 -11.76 -0.72 14.37
N ARG A 272 -10.51 -0.94 14.78
CA ARG A 272 -10.16 -1.43 16.11
C ARG A 272 -10.61 -0.49 17.23
N ALA A 273 -10.57 0.82 16.99
CA ALA A 273 -11.03 1.84 17.92
C ALA A 273 -12.55 2.09 17.86
N GLY A 274 -13.24 1.56 16.85
CA GLY A 274 -14.66 1.83 16.61
C GLY A 274 -14.93 3.28 16.25
N VAL A 275 -14.04 3.88 15.45
CA VAL A 275 -14.13 5.29 15.02
C VAL A 275 -14.10 5.41 13.50
N ASP A 276 -14.79 6.41 12.98
CA ASP A 276 -14.91 6.72 11.54
C ASP A 276 -14.04 7.93 11.12
N THR A 277 -13.25 8.48 12.04
CA THR A 277 -12.36 9.64 11.77
C THR A 277 -10.92 9.41 12.20
N VAL A 278 -9.97 9.83 11.36
CA VAL A 278 -8.52 9.67 11.58
C VAL A 278 -8.05 10.37 12.86
N SER A 279 -8.60 11.55 13.15
CA SER A 279 -8.25 12.33 14.34
C SER A 279 -8.61 11.64 15.66
N ALA A 280 -9.50 10.64 15.61
CA ALA A 280 -9.92 9.86 16.77
C ALA A 280 -9.13 8.56 16.95
N ILE A 281 -8.18 8.25 16.05
CA ILE A 281 -7.29 7.09 16.19
C ILE A 281 -6.39 7.29 17.42
N PRO A 282 -6.40 6.36 18.40
CA PRO A 282 -5.50 6.42 19.54
C PRO A 282 -4.03 6.40 19.07
N ALA A 283 -3.19 7.25 19.67
CA ALA A 283 -1.76 7.23 19.37
C ALA A 283 -1.18 5.85 19.71
N ARG A 284 -0.65 5.15 18.71
CA ARG A 284 0.13 3.93 18.93
C ARG A 284 1.36 4.30 19.75
N THR A 285 1.58 3.64 20.89
CA THR A 285 2.86 3.74 21.61
C THR A 285 3.92 3.12 20.72
N SER A 286 4.78 3.94 20.11
CA SER A 286 5.93 3.42 19.37
C SER A 286 6.92 2.85 20.38
N ASP A 287 7.09 1.52 20.39
CA ASP A 287 8.35 0.96 20.87
C ASP A 287 9.42 1.48 19.92
N SER A 288 10.22 2.44 20.37
CA SER A 288 11.37 2.90 19.60
C SER A 288 12.33 1.72 19.50
N ALA A 289 12.24 0.95 18.42
CA ALA A 289 13.19 -0.09 18.11
C ALA A 289 14.53 0.60 17.85
N THR A 290 15.41 0.64 18.84
CA THR A 290 16.81 0.99 18.62
C THR A 290 17.40 -0.05 17.68
N CYS A 291 17.80 0.35 16.48
CA CYS A 291 18.44 -0.52 15.49
C CYS A 291 19.72 -1.14 16.07
N THR A 292 19.62 -2.40 16.52
CA THR A 292 20.73 -3.12 17.16
C THR A 292 21.85 -3.41 16.14
N GLU A 293 21.51 -3.64 14.86
CA GLU A 293 22.49 -3.91 13.80
C GLU A 293 23.40 -2.70 13.49
N CYS A 294 22.88 -1.48 13.61
CA CYS A 294 23.68 -0.26 13.45
C CYS A 294 24.65 -0.02 14.62
N GLU A 295 24.30 -0.50 15.81
CA GLU A 295 25.15 -0.41 17.00
C GLU A 295 26.21 -1.51 17.03
N GLU A 296 25.87 -2.71 16.56
CA GLU A 296 26.82 -3.82 16.43
C GLU A 296 27.99 -3.45 15.49
N LYS A 297 27.72 -2.79 14.35
CA LYS A 297 28.77 -2.30 13.44
C LYS A 297 29.57 -1.11 13.96
N LYS A 298 29.09 -0.39 14.98
CA LYS A 298 29.88 0.64 15.70
C LYS A 298 30.74 0.06 16.81
N SER A 299 30.29 -1.03 17.43
CA SER A 299 30.95 -1.70 18.56
C SER A 299 32.00 -2.72 18.13
N ALA A 300 31.86 -3.32 16.96
CA ALA A 300 32.89 -4.10 16.30
C ALA A 300 33.90 -3.14 15.67
N GLY A 301 34.85 -2.66 16.47
CA GLY A 301 36.02 -1.93 15.97
C GLY A 301 36.58 -2.65 14.74
N ILE A 302 36.75 -1.91 13.66
CA ILE A 302 37.46 -2.40 12.48
C ILE A 302 38.89 -2.65 12.93
N ASP A 303 39.20 -3.91 13.24
CA ASP A 303 40.57 -4.38 13.40
C ASP A 303 41.21 -4.34 11.99
N ASP A 304 42.10 -3.36 11.83
CA ASP A 304 43.06 -3.23 10.73
C ASP A 304 43.97 -4.47 10.69
N ASP A 305 43.52 -5.59 10.10
CA ASP A 305 44.40 -6.62 9.54
C ASP A 305 43.61 -7.68 8.76
N MET A 306 43.09 -7.33 7.58
CA MET A 306 42.95 -8.30 6.50
C MET A 306 42.99 -7.62 5.12
N ASN A 307 44.14 -7.78 4.49
CA ASN A 307 44.51 -7.31 3.17
C ASN A 307 43.57 -7.86 2.07
N ILE A 308 42.54 -7.08 1.71
CA ILE A 308 41.84 -7.19 0.42
C ILE A 308 42.16 -5.90 -0.36
N GLY A 309 42.88 -6.07 -1.46
CA GLY A 309 43.50 -4.98 -2.20
C GLY A 309 42.52 -3.92 -2.70
N ASN A 310 42.91 -2.65 -2.50
CA ASN A 310 42.50 -1.45 -3.20
C ASN A 310 41.01 -1.35 -3.63
N ALA A 311 40.17 -0.99 -2.67
CA ALA A 311 39.17 0.03 -2.90
C ALA A 311 39.26 1.03 -1.75
N SER A 312 39.88 2.18 -2.01
CA SER A 312 39.85 3.29 -1.06
C SER A 312 38.38 3.68 -0.84
N ALA A 313 37.86 3.42 0.36
CA ALA A 313 36.62 4.03 0.81
C ALA A 313 36.87 5.54 0.93
N SER A 314 36.56 6.28 -0.14
CA SER A 314 36.42 7.72 -0.02
C SER A 314 35.15 7.97 0.80
N ASN A 315 35.28 8.66 1.93
CA ASN A 315 34.15 9.33 2.59
C ASN A 315 33.73 10.55 1.75
N GLU A 316 33.48 10.33 0.47
CA GLU A 316 32.82 11.32 -0.36
C GLU A 316 31.33 11.19 -0.10
N THR A 317 30.75 12.26 0.45
CA THR A 317 29.31 12.48 0.42
C THR A 317 28.85 12.34 -1.03
N ILE A 318 28.23 11.21 -1.37
CA ILE A 318 27.60 11.05 -2.68
C ILE A 318 26.40 11.99 -2.69
N THR A 319 26.59 13.16 -3.29
CA THR A 319 25.52 14.09 -3.59
C THR A 319 24.95 13.65 -4.93
N ILE A 320 23.84 12.91 -4.88
CA ILE A 320 23.09 12.54 -6.09
C ILE A 320 22.28 13.76 -6.50
N PHE A 321 22.69 14.42 -7.58
CA PHE A 321 21.85 15.43 -8.26
C PHE A 321 20.88 14.68 -9.17
N VAL A 322 19.59 14.72 -8.83
CA VAL A 322 18.52 14.29 -9.72
C VAL A 322 17.85 15.54 -10.24
N ASP A 323 17.99 15.81 -11.54
CA ASP A 323 17.24 16.87 -12.20
C ASP A 323 15.76 16.49 -12.18
N MET A 324 14.99 17.19 -11.35
CA MET A 324 13.54 17.18 -11.44
C MET A 324 13.15 17.91 -12.72
N TYR A 325 12.90 17.17 -13.80
CA TYR A 325 12.28 17.76 -14.99
C TYR A 325 10.86 18.24 -14.62
N ASN A 326 10.74 19.52 -14.30
CA ASN A 326 9.49 20.25 -14.42
C ASN A 326 9.19 20.37 -15.91
N SER A 327 8.34 19.48 -16.43
CA SER A 327 7.72 19.68 -17.74
C SER A 327 6.64 20.78 -17.62
N THR A 328 7.07 22.04 -17.50
CA THR A 328 6.22 23.17 -17.87
C THR A 328 6.27 23.29 -19.39
N SER A 329 5.32 22.68 -20.09
CA SER A 329 5.00 23.08 -21.46
C SER A 329 4.15 24.35 -21.40
N SER A 330 4.79 25.49 -21.65
CA SER A 330 4.10 26.75 -21.95
C SER A 330 4.17 27.04 -23.45
N SER A 331 3.03 27.49 -23.97
CA SER A 331 2.66 27.98 -25.32
C SER A 331 2.52 26.96 -26.45
#